data_AF-A0A7C6Y3X8-F1
#
_entry.id   AF-A0A7C6Y3X8-F1
#
_cell.length_a   1.000
_cell.length_b   1.000
_cell.length_c   1.000
_cell.angle_alpha   90.00
_cell.angle_beta   90.00
_cell.angle_gamma   90.00
#
_symmetry.space_group_name_H-M   'P 1'
#
loop_
_entity.id
_entity.type
_entity.pdbx_description
1 polymer ?
#
loop_
_entity_poly.entity_id
_entity_poly.type
_entity_poly.pdbx_seq_one_letter_code
_entity_poly.pdbx_strand_id
1 'polypeptide(L)'
;MRYIDWLEGKSKAPASTYERSLHYVGDTAVFMAHENGEDCILIYGDPLGFEATPYPGEQGLWLAPCNHAAACRLRELFPFTAPSPVLSYPRTM
;
A
#
# COMPACT_ATOMS: atom_id res chain seq x y z
N MET A 1 6.85 8.45 16.13
CA MET A 1 7.24 7.04 15.94
C MET A 1 7.44 6.87 14.45
N ARG A 2 8.59 6.39 13.99
CA ARG A 2 8.90 6.37 12.55
C ARG A 2 8.44 5.06 11.92
N TYR A 3 7.95 5.12 10.69
CA TYR A 3 7.58 3.92 9.92
C TYR A 3 8.79 3.05 9.63
N ILE A 4 9.93 3.65 9.29
CA ILE A 4 11.17 2.92 8.99
C ILE A 4 11.64 2.08 10.19
N ASP A 5 11.59 2.62 11.41
CA ASP A 5 11.97 1.88 12.61
C ASP A 5 11.08 0.64 12.83
N TRP A 6 9.80 0.73 12.46
CA TRP A 6 8.89 -0.41 12.49
C TRP A 6 9.21 -1.44 11.40
N LEU A 7 9.44 -1.00 10.16
CA LEU A 7 9.81 -1.88 9.05
C LEU A 7 11.14 -2.63 9.30
N GLU A 8 12.06 -2.03 10.04
CA GLU A 8 13.32 -2.65 10.47
C GLU A 8 13.18 -3.50 11.75
N GLY A 9 11.98 -3.61 12.34
CA GLY A 9 11.72 -4.37 13.57
C GLY A 9 12.30 -3.75 14.84
N LYS A 10 12.72 -2.47 14.79
CA LYS A 10 13.28 -1.71 15.93
C LYS A 10 12.20 -1.11 16.82
N SER A 11 10.97 -1.00 16.32
CA SER A 11 9.83 -0.46 17.07
C SER A 11 8.51 -1.17 16.71
N LYS A 12 7.46 -0.85 17.46
CA LYS A 12 6.09 -1.27 17.11
C LYS A 12 5.55 -0.44 15.94
N ALA A 13 4.55 -0.97 15.24
CA ALA A 13 3.84 -0.24 14.20
C ALA A 13 3.30 1.10 14.75
N PRO A 14 3.44 2.21 14.01
CA PRO A 14 2.70 3.44 14.31
C PRO A 14 1.20 3.15 14.37
N ALA A 15 0.48 3.78 15.32
CA ALA A 15 -0.94 3.51 15.55
C ALA A 15 -1.84 3.83 14.33
N SER A 16 -1.37 4.69 13.42
CA SER A 16 -2.03 4.99 12.16
C SER A 16 -1.89 3.87 11.12
N THR A 17 -1.06 2.84 11.36
CA THR A 17 -0.76 1.82 10.35
C THR A 17 -1.79 0.70 10.35
N TYR A 18 -2.22 0.29 9.16
CA TYR A 18 -2.99 -0.94 9.00
C TYR A 18 -2.02 -2.12 8.85
N GLU A 19 -1.57 -2.73 9.95
CA GLU A 19 -0.52 -3.76 9.94
C GLU A 19 -0.79 -4.93 8.97
N ARG A 20 -2.06 -5.32 8.79
CA ARG A 20 -2.47 -6.41 7.87
C ARG A 20 -2.41 -6.04 6.39
N SER A 21 -2.18 -4.78 6.07
CA SER A 21 -2.02 -4.27 4.69
C SER A 21 -0.55 -4.27 4.23
N LEU A 22 0.39 -4.66 5.10
CA LEU A 22 1.80 -4.72 4.74
C LEU A 22 2.06 -5.86 3.76
N HIS A 23 2.50 -5.49 2.57
CA HIS A 23 2.95 -6.39 1.52
C HIS A 23 4.29 -5.94 0.97
N TYR A 24 5.02 -6.88 0.37
CA TYR A 24 6.32 -6.63 -0.24
C TYR A 24 6.30 -6.94 -1.72
N VAL A 25 6.98 -6.10 -2.51
CA VAL A 25 7.28 -6.34 -3.93
C VAL A 25 8.80 -6.23 -4.09
N GLY A 26 9.48 -7.38 -4.13
CA GLY A 26 10.93 -7.40 -3.98
C GLY A 26 11.35 -6.83 -2.63
N ASP A 27 12.24 -5.83 -2.65
CA ASP A 27 12.71 -5.13 -1.44
C ASP A 27 11.86 -3.91 -1.06
N THR A 28 10.81 -3.59 -1.83
CA THR A 28 9.91 -2.47 -1.54
C THR A 28 8.76 -2.93 -0.65
N ALA A 29 8.54 -2.25 0.46
CA ALA A 29 7.37 -2.44 1.32
C ALA A 29 6.23 -1.49 0.89
N VAL A 30 5.01 -2.00 0.80
CA VAL A 30 3.79 -1.23 0.50
C VAL A 30 2.75 -1.54 1.56
N PHE A 31 2.19 -0.51 2.18
CA PHE A 31 1.19 -0.66 3.25
C PHE A 31 0.28 0.57 3.31
N MET A 32 -0.87 0.43 3.95
CA MET A 32 -1.80 1.53 4.20
C MET A 32 -1.58 2.13 5.59
N ALA A 33 -1.80 3.44 5.70
CA ALA A 33 -1.87 4.15 6.97
C ALA A 33 -2.96 5.24 6.93
N HIS A 34 -3.41 5.66 8.11
CA HIS A 34 -4.36 6.75 8.31
C HIS A 34 -3.62 7.99 8.81
N GLU A 35 -3.32 8.91 7.90
CA GLU A 35 -2.50 10.09 8.17
C GLU A 35 -3.30 11.36 7.91
N ASN A 36 -3.21 12.34 8.81
CA ASN A 36 -3.91 13.63 8.71
C ASN A 36 -5.44 13.53 8.48
N GLY A 37 -6.08 12.44 8.92
CA GLY A 37 -7.51 12.21 8.77
C GLY A 37 -7.93 11.52 7.47
N GLU A 38 -6.98 11.08 6.65
CA GLU A 38 -7.24 10.38 5.39
C GLU A 38 -6.44 9.08 5.29
N ASP A 39 -7.00 8.11 4.55
CA ASP A 39 -6.31 6.86 4.25
C ASP A 39 -5.34 7.08 3.09
N CYS A 40 -4.09 6.67 3.28
CA CYS A 40 -3.03 6.77 2.28
C CYS A 40 -2.26 5.46 2.14
N ILE A 41 -1.51 5.36 1.04
CA ILE A 41 -0.59 4.25 0.78
C ILE A 41 0.81 4.75 1.02
N LEU A 42 1.54 4.07 1.89
CA LEU A 42 2.95 4.31 2.16
C LEU A 42 3.79 3.24 1.48
N ILE A 43 4.88 3.69 0.85
CA ILE A 43 5.77 2.86 0.06
C ILE A 43 7.19 3.12 0.54
N TYR A 44 7.88 2.10 1.03
CA TYR A 44 9.28 2.21 1.44
C TYR A 44 10.18 1.49 0.43
N GLY A 45 11.04 2.24 -0.26
CA GLY A 45 11.87 1.75 -1.36
C GLY A 45 11.60 2.48 -2.67
N ASP A 46 11.53 1.74 -3.77
CA ASP A 46 11.13 2.26 -5.09
C ASP A 46 9.63 2.63 -5.06
N PRO A 47 9.20 3.81 -5.55
CA PRO A 47 7.78 4.15 -5.71
C PRO A 47 6.98 3.16 -6.56
N LEU A 48 7.62 2.22 -7.28
CA LEU A 48 6.96 1.20 -8.11
C LEU A 48 5.97 1.79 -9.11
N GLY A 49 6.17 3.04 -9.56
CA GLY A 49 5.26 3.72 -10.49
C GLY A 49 3.96 4.25 -9.88
N PHE A 50 3.83 4.30 -8.55
CA PHE A 50 2.76 5.08 -7.91
C PHE A 50 2.97 6.59 -8.11
N GLU A 51 1.88 7.33 -8.23
CA GLU A 51 1.88 8.79 -8.11
C GLU A 51 2.08 9.19 -6.65
N ALA A 52 3.33 9.10 -6.18
CA ALA A 52 3.69 9.29 -4.79
C ALA A 52 4.61 10.51 -4.59
N THR A 53 4.49 11.17 -3.44
CA THR A 53 5.40 12.23 -2.99
C THR A 53 6.28 11.73 -1.84
N PRO A 54 7.50 12.26 -1.65
CA PRO A 54 8.33 11.89 -0.51
C PRO A 54 7.62 12.16 0.82
N TYR A 55 7.61 11.20 1.74
CA TYR A 55 7.03 11.38 3.06
C TYR A 55 7.93 12.30 3.92
N PRO A 56 7.36 13.31 4.59
CA PRO A 56 8.16 14.28 5.33
C PRO A 56 8.86 13.65 6.53
N GLY A 57 10.18 13.76 6.58
CA GLY A 57 10.99 13.32 7.72
C GLY A 57 11.43 11.85 7.70
N GLU A 58 11.07 11.08 6.67
CA GLU A 58 11.48 9.68 6.51
C GLU A 58 12.00 9.43 5.08
N GLN A 59 13.32 9.39 4.93
CA GLN A 59 13.95 9.22 3.62
C GLN A 59 13.69 7.82 3.05
N GLY A 60 13.33 7.77 1.76
CA GLY A 60 13.00 6.51 1.08
C GLY A 60 11.57 6.02 1.34
N LEU A 61 10.80 6.76 2.15
CA LEU A 61 9.37 6.56 2.32
C LEU A 61 8.62 7.53 1.40
N TRP A 62 7.60 7.02 0.72
CA TRP A 62 6.75 7.74 -0.21
C TRP A 62 5.30 7.62 0.20
N LEU A 63 4.52 8.65 -0.06
CA LEU A 63 3.09 8.74 0.21
C LEU A 63 2.33 8.86 -1.11
N ALA A 64 1.45 7.91 -1.36
CA ALA A 64 0.50 7.95 -2.46
C ALA A 64 -0.94 8.07 -1.93
N PRO A 65 -1.80 8.87 -2.58
CA PRO A 65 -3.21 8.99 -2.19
C PRO A 65 -3.98 7.72 -2.54
N CYS A 66 -5.03 7.40 -1.76
CA CYS A 66 -5.98 6.34 -2.08
C CYS A 66 -6.93 6.76 -3.22
N ASN A 67 -6.43 6.82 -4.45
CA ASN A 67 -7.20 7.21 -5.64
C ASN A 67 -7.34 6.06 -6.65
N HIS A 68 -8.08 6.31 -7.75
CA HIS A 68 -8.30 5.30 -8.79
C HIS A 68 -6.99 4.83 -9.46
N ALA A 69 -6.05 5.74 -9.70
CA ALA A 69 -4.75 5.43 -10.30
C ALA A 69 -3.93 4.49 -9.40
N ALA A 70 -3.86 4.79 -8.10
CA ALA A 70 -3.23 3.94 -7.11
C ALA A 70 -3.92 2.57 -7.00
N ALA A 71 -5.26 2.52 -7.06
CA ALA A 71 -6.00 1.26 -7.09
C ALA A 71 -5.68 0.42 -8.34
N CYS A 72 -5.57 1.03 -9.52
CA CYS A 72 -5.13 0.33 -10.72
C CYS A 72 -3.70 -0.21 -10.56
N ARG A 73 -2.79 0.60 -9.99
CA ARG A 73 -1.42 0.16 -9.74
C ARG A 73 -1.32 -0.98 -8.73
N LEU A 74 -2.14 -0.93 -7.67
CA LEU A 74 -2.28 -2.03 -6.72
C LEU A 74 -2.73 -3.32 -7.41
N ARG A 75 -3.67 -3.26 -8.37
CA ARG A 75 -4.12 -4.45 -9.12
C ARG A 75 -3.03 -5.07 -9.98
N GLU A 76 -2.16 -4.24 -10.55
CA GLU A 76 -1.01 -4.70 -11.34
C GLU A 76 0.06 -5.36 -10.46
N LEU A 77 0.35 -4.77 -9.29
CA LEU A 77 1.38 -5.26 -8.37
C LEU A 77 0.91 -6.42 -7.49
N PHE A 78 -0.37 -6.40 -7.09
CA PHE A 78 -0.98 -7.34 -6.16
C PHE A 78 -2.24 -7.94 -6.79
N PRO A 79 -2.13 -9.05 -7.54
CA PRO A 79 -3.26 -9.62 -8.28
C PRO A 79 -4.48 -9.98 -7.43
N PHE A 80 -4.30 -10.23 -6.13
CA PHE A 80 -5.41 -10.49 -5.20
C PHE A 80 -6.34 -9.28 -4.99
N THR A 81 -5.88 -8.08 -5.36
CA THR A 81 -6.68 -6.84 -5.31
C THR A 81 -7.51 -6.64 -6.58
N ALA A 82 -7.23 -7.39 -7.65
CA ALA A 82 -8.03 -7.39 -8.86
C ALA A 82 -9.34 -8.15 -8.64
N PRO A 83 -10.48 -7.65 -9.16
CA PRO A 83 -11.74 -8.37 -9.07
C PRO A 83 -11.65 -9.68 -9.86
N SER A 84 -11.93 -10.80 -9.18
CA SER A 84 -12.05 -12.10 -9.84
C SER A 84 -13.51 -12.35 -10.23
N PRO A 85 -13.81 -12.80 -11.46
CA PRO A 85 -15.16 -13.21 -11.82
C PRO A 85 -15.54 -14.48 -11.05
N VAL A 86 -16.46 -14.37 -10.08
CA VAL A 86 -16.94 -15.49 -9.25
C VAL A 86 -18.14 -16.21 -9.88
N LEU A 87 -18.79 -15.60 -10.88
CA LEU A 87 -19.98 -16.16 -11.52
C LEU A 87 -19.64 -16.82 -12.87
N SER A 88 -19.36 -18.12 -12.86
CA SER A 88 -19.16 -18.93 -14.08
C SER A 88 -20.37 -19.81 -14.43
N TYR A 89 -21.53 -19.64 -13.78
CA TYR A 89 -22.72 -20.40 -14.16
C TYR A 89 -23.37 -19.79 -15.41
N PRO A 90 -23.46 -20.54 -16.54
CA PRO A 90 -24.35 -20.15 -17.61
C PRO A 90 -25.78 -20.16 -17.05
N ARG A 91 -26.49 -19.03 -17.19
CA ARG A 91 -27.94 -19.02 -16.98
C ARG A 91 -28.49 -19.95 -18.06
N THR A 92 -29.06 -21.09 -17.66
CA THR A 92 -29.72 -22.01 -18.59
C THR A 92 -30.79 -21.24 -19.37
N MET A 93 -30.79 -21.40 -20.69
CA MET A 93 -31.79 -20.85 -21.63
C MET A 93 -33.22 -21.26 -21.25
#